data_AF-A0A4R8DDX8-F1
#
_entry.id   AF-A0A4R8DDX8-F1
#
_cell.length_a   1.000
_cell.length_b   1.000
_cell.length_c   1.000
_cell.angle_alpha   90.00
_cell.angle_beta   90.00
_cell.angle_gamma   90.00
#
_symmetry.space_group_name_H-M   'P 1'
#
loop_
_entity.id
_entity.type
_entity.pdbx_description
1 polymer ?
#
loop_
_entity_poly.entity_id
_entity_poly.type
_entity_poly.pdbx_seq_one_letter_code
_entity_poly.pdbx_strand_id
1 'polypeptide(L)'
;MGDWFRGSADGPGLKLYNGASAIFLDVLALPACELAETEFERGFALLLCNSRIGMGNDGFDLDELPWPAAGWEVERDYLLRVVRLAEARFRWELLSYEPRIFEAFLAEYERLVLEFSPPTEPVELPRMWDPDPVEAAFARCPEHGLYLGDYTDCRLCL
;
A
#
# COMPACT_ATOMS: atom_id res chain seq x y z
N MET A 1 -4.45 19.28 6.37
CA MET A 1 -3.96 18.01 6.96
C MET A 1 -3.93 17.00 5.84
N GLY A 2 -2.89 16.17 5.74
CA GLY A 2 -2.71 15.25 4.63
C GLY A 2 -1.41 14.49 4.72
N ASP A 3 -1.35 13.37 4.01
CA ASP A 3 -0.23 12.43 4.00
C ASP A 3 0.62 12.56 2.74
N TRP A 4 1.76 11.91 2.82
CA TRP A 4 2.71 11.81 1.73
C TRP A 4 2.97 10.35 1.39
N PHE A 5 3.09 10.10 0.09
CA PHE A 5 3.63 8.87 -0.47
C PHE A 5 4.79 9.28 -1.37
N ARG A 6 6.04 9.08 -0.92
CA ARG A 6 7.24 9.55 -1.64
C ARG A 6 8.16 8.42 -2.00
N GLY A 7 9.17 8.73 -2.81
CA GLY A 7 10.37 7.91 -2.91
C GLY A 7 11.22 7.95 -1.63
N SER A 8 11.31 9.12 -0.99
CA SER A 8 12.05 9.36 0.25
C SER A 8 11.55 10.61 0.98
N ALA A 9 11.92 10.76 2.25
CA ALA A 9 11.44 11.86 3.11
C ALA A 9 11.62 13.28 2.53
N ASP A 10 12.72 13.52 1.81
CA ASP A 10 13.02 14.80 1.15
C ASP A 10 12.78 14.79 -0.37
N GLY A 11 12.30 13.66 -0.90
CA GLY A 11 12.10 13.42 -2.33
C GLY A 11 10.77 13.92 -2.88
N PRO A 12 10.58 13.83 -4.22
CA PRO A 12 9.26 14.04 -4.82
C PRO A 12 8.25 13.03 -4.26
N GLY A 13 7.01 13.46 -4.14
CA GLY A 13 5.96 12.61 -3.61
C GLY A 13 4.56 13.10 -3.93
N LEU A 14 3.64 12.16 -3.78
CA LEU A 14 2.22 12.39 -3.90
C LEU A 14 1.68 12.84 -2.54
N LYS A 15 1.11 14.06 -2.49
CA LYS A 15 0.42 14.55 -1.30
C LYS A 15 -1.08 14.36 -1.43
N LEU A 16 -1.68 13.63 -0.49
CA LEU A 16 -3.12 13.43 -0.42
C LEU A 16 -3.66 14.04 0.87
N TYR A 17 -4.90 14.53 0.85
CA TYR A 17 -5.60 14.84 2.11
C TYR A 17 -6.10 13.53 2.73
N ASN A 18 -6.35 13.51 4.04
CA ASN A 18 -6.60 12.28 4.78
C ASN A 18 -7.67 11.36 4.17
N GLY A 19 -8.82 11.92 3.78
CA GLY A 19 -9.87 11.15 3.09
C GLY A 19 -9.43 10.58 1.75
N ALA A 20 -8.58 11.30 1.00
CA ALA A 20 -7.99 10.76 -0.22
C ALA A 20 -6.92 9.70 0.06
N SER A 21 -6.13 9.84 1.12
CA SER A 21 -5.20 8.79 1.56
C SER A 21 -5.94 7.49 1.88
N ALA A 22 -7.07 7.58 2.58
CA ALA A 22 -7.90 6.42 2.91
C ALA A 22 -8.39 5.70 1.63
N ILE A 23 -8.94 6.46 0.67
CA ILE A 23 -9.38 5.90 -0.62
C ILE A 23 -8.21 5.32 -1.41
N PHE A 24 -7.06 6.00 -1.43
CA PHE A 24 -5.85 5.55 -2.11
C PHE A 24 -5.39 4.18 -1.60
N LEU A 25 -5.34 4.05 -0.29
CA LEU A 25 -4.95 2.81 0.38
C LEU A 25 -6.01 1.71 0.17
N ASP A 26 -7.31 2.04 0.17
CA ASP A 26 -8.40 1.09 -0.14
C ASP A 26 -8.24 0.49 -1.54
N VAL A 27 -8.00 1.34 -2.56
CA VAL A 27 -7.89 0.87 -3.96
C VAL A 27 -6.60 0.10 -4.23
N LEU A 28 -5.51 0.37 -3.50
CA LEU A 28 -4.26 -0.39 -3.61
C LEU A 28 -4.32 -1.72 -2.85
N ALA A 29 -4.99 -1.77 -1.71
CA ALA A 29 -5.06 -2.97 -0.88
C ALA A 29 -5.75 -4.14 -1.60
N LEU A 30 -6.75 -3.85 -2.45
CA LEU A 30 -7.47 -4.83 -3.27
C LEU A 30 -6.53 -5.68 -4.14
N PRO A 31 -5.78 -5.11 -5.10
CA PRO A 31 -4.82 -5.88 -5.89
C PRO A 31 -3.60 -6.35 -5.08
N ALA A 32 -3.14 -5.62 -4.06
CA ALA A 32 -2.01 -6.05 -3.23
C ALA A 32 -2.32 -7.37 -2.51
N CYS A 33 -3.46 -7.49 -1.84
CA CYS A 33 -3.85 -8.73 -1.18
C CYS A 33 -4.09 -9.88 -2.16
N GLU A 34 -4.61 -9.58 -3.36
CA GLU A 34 -4.81 -10.60 -4.40
C GLU A 34 -3.48 -11.17 -4.90
N LEU A 35 -2.51 -10.30 -5.15
CA LEU A 35 -1.24 -10.68 -5.79
C LEU A 35 -0.18 -11.21 -4.82
N ALA A 36 -0.31 -10.96 -3.52
CA ALA A 36 0.76 -11.24 -2.56
C ALA A 36 1.02 -12.74 -2.34
N GLU A 37 2.23 -13.17 -2.65
CA GLU A 37 2.76 -14.52 -2.46
C GLU A 37 4.01 -14.54 -1.56
N THR A 38 4.93 -13.59 -1.75
CA THR A 38 6.19 -13.51 -0.98
C THR A 38 6.02 -12.78 0.36
N GLU A 39 7.02 -12.88 1.24
CA GLU A 39 7.02 -12.15 2.52
C GLU A 39 6.99 -10.63 2.32
N PHE A 40 7.74 -10.10 1.34
CA PHE A 40 7.70 -8.68 1.00
C PHE A 40 6.31 -8.26 0.50
N GLU A 41 5.75 -9.03 -0.44
CA GLU A 41 4.45 -8.71 -1.02
C GLU A 41 3.32 -8.76 0.02
N ARG A 42 3.36 -9.79 0.89
CA ARG A 42 2.45 -9.95 2.03
C ARG A 42 2.59 -8.80 3.01
N GLY A 43 3.81 -8.41 3.37
CA GLY A 43 4.07 -7.30 4.26
C GLY A 43 3.59 -5.96 3.66
N PHE A 44 3.77 -5.74 2.36
CA PHE A 44 3.27 -4.54 1.69
C PHE A 44 1.73 -4.50 1.68
N ALA A 45 1.08 -5.61 1.33
CA ALA A 45 -0.37 -5.71 1.41
C ALA A 45 -0.88 -5.50 2.84
N LEU A 46 -0.16 -6.01 3.84
CA LEU A 46 -0.47 -5.82 5.26
C LEU A 46 -0.30 -4.37 5.71
N LEU A 47 0.80 -3.72 5.31
CA LEU A 47 1.05 -2.29 5.53
C LEU A 47 -0.14 -1.46 5.04
N LEU A 48 -0.56 -1.70 3.79
CA LEU A 48 -1.74 -1.03 3.24
C LEU A 48 -2.94 -1.28 4.15
N CYS A 49 -3.26 -2.52 4.49
CA CYS A 49 -4.42 -2.88 5.33
C CYS A 49 -4.37 -2.26 6.74
N ASN A 50 -3.17 -2.08 7.31
CA ASN A 50 -2.94 -1.55 8.66
C ASN A 50 -2.94 -0.03 8.73
N SER A 51 -2.61 0.67 7.63
CA SER A 51 -2.63 2.13 7.50
C SER A 51 -4.07 2.70 7.53
N ARG A 52 -4.70 2.60 8.69
CA ARG A 52 -6.04 3.13 9.02
C ARG A 52 -6.03 4.04 10.24
N ILE A 53 -4.93 4.08 11.01
CA ILE A 53 -4.85 4.91 12.20
C ILE A 53 -4.91 6.38 11.73
N GLY A 54 -5.71 7.20 12.41
CA GLY A 54 -5.85 8.62 12.05
C GLY A 54 -6.66 8.94 10.77
N MET A 55 -7.47 8.00 10.24
CA MET A 55 -8.35 8.21 9.08
C MET A 55 -7.59 8.59 7.80
N GLY A 56 -6.47 7.91 7.53
CA GLY A 56 -5.52 8.35 6.50
C GLY A 56 -4.65 9.48 7.05
N ASN A 57 -3.92 9.20 8.12
CA ASN A 57 -2.79 10.03 8.58
C ASN A 57 -1.47 9.22 8.51
N ASP A 58 -1.45 8.20 7.65
CA ASP A 58 -0.49 7.09 7.66
C ASP A 58 0.03 6.85 6.23
N GLY A 59 0.56 7.90 5.61
CA GLY A 59 1.40 7.76 4.43
C GLY A 59 2.69 7.00 4.75
N PHE A 60 3.36 6.51 3.72
CA PHE A 60 4.65 5.85 3.82
C PHE A 60 5.51 6.22 2.62
N ASP A 61 6.81 6.24 2.82
CA ASP A 61 7.78 6.47 1.75
C ASP A 61 8.34 5.13 1.26
N LEU A 62 8.67 5.05 -0.03
CA LEU A 62 9.17 3.81 -0.65
C LEU A 62 10.49 3.39 0.00
N ASP A 63 11.36 4.32 0.38
CA ASP A 63 12.61 4.02 1.08
C ASP A 63 12.42 3.49 2.51
N GLU A 64 11.21 3.47 3.05
CA GLU A 64 10.93 2.82 4.33
C GLU A 64 10.71 1.30 4.15
N LEU A 65 10.36 0.82 2.95
CA LEU A 65 10.07 -0.61 2.73
C LEU A 65 11.36 -1.46 2.81
N PRO A 66 11.27 -2.74 3.27
CA PRO A 66 12.43 -3.62 3.38
C PRO A 66 12.88 -4.20 2.03
N TRP A 67 13.33 -3.33 1.14
CA TRP A 67 13.85 -3.74 -0.16
C TRP A 67 15.06 -4.67 -0.01
N PRO A 68 15.12 -5.76 -0.79
CA PRO A 68 16.30 -6.62 -0.77
C PRO A 68 17.49 -5.88 -1.39
N ALA A 69 18.68 -6.06 -0.82
CA ALA A 69 19.90 -5.41 -1.29
C ALA A 69 20.28 -5.76 -2.75
N ALA A 70 19.77 -6.87 -3.28
CA ALA A 70 19.88 -7.28 -4.67
C ALA A 70 18.56 -7.88 -5.16
N GLY A 71 18.21 -7.66 -6.43
CA GLY A 71 16.99 -8.19 -7.03
C GLY A 71 15.71 -7.47 -6.60
N TRP A 72 15.82 -6.25 -6.05
CA TRP A 72 14.70 -5.40 -5.66
C TRP A 72 13.75 -5.06 -6.81
N GLU A 73 14.20 -5.24 -8.06
CA GLU A 73 13.38 -5.05 -9.24
C GLU A 73 12.15 -5.98 -9.25
N VAL A 74 12.25 -7.18 -8.66
CA VAL A 74 11.12 -8.11 -8.52
C VAL A 74 10.03 -7.50 -7.64
N GLU A 75 10.43 -6.94 -6.49
CA GLU A 75 9.51 -6.28 -5.57
C GLU A 75 8.92 -5.00 -6.15
N ARG A 76 9.70 -4.27 -6.96
CA ARG A 76 9.21 -3.09 -7.67
C ARG A 76 8.17 -3.50 -8.72
N ASP A 77 8.43 -4.57 -9.45
CA ASP A 77 7.49 -5.09 -10.44
C ASP A 77 6.17 -5.53 -9.80
N TYR A 78 6.21 -6.08 -8.58
CA TYR A 78 5.01 -6.31 -7.79
C TYR A 78 4.24 -5.01 -7.48
N LEU A 79 4.90 -3.99 -6.91
CA LEU A 79 4.28 -2.68 -6.65
C LEU A 79 3.65 -2.09 -7.91
N LEU A 80 4.35 -2.15 -9.06
CA LEU A 80 3.83 -1.66 -10.34
C LEU A 80 2.60 -2.43 -10.81
N ARG A 81 2.56 -3.76 -10.62
CA ARG A 81 1.38 -4.57 -10.93
C ARG A 81 0.19 -4.20 -10.05
N VAL A 82 0.42 -3.94 -8.77
CA VAL A 82 -0.62 -3.47 -7.83
C VAL A 82 -1.20 -2.14 -8.31
N VAL A 83 -0.35 -1.15 -8.61
CA VAL A 83 -0.80 0.18 -9.05
C VAL A 83 -1.57 0.10 -10.37
N ARG A 84 -1.07 -0.63 -11.36
CA ARG A 84 -1.74 -0.80 -12.66
C ARG A 84 -3.09 -1.50 -12.55
N LEU A 85 -3.23 -2.47 -11.66
CA LEU A 85 -4.53 -3.09 -11.39
C LEU A 85 -5.48 -2.11 -10.71
N ALA A 86 -5.00 -1.31 -9.75
CA ALA A 86 -5.81 -0.26 -9.14
C ALA A 86 -6.27 0.78 -10.17
N GLU A 87 -5.41 1.18 -11.11
CA GLU A 87 -5.78 2.06 -12.24
C GLU A 87 -6.83 1.43 -13.16
N ALA A 88 -6.70 0.12 -13.41
CA ALA A 88 -7.68 -0.67 -14.14
C ALA A 88 -8.97 -0.93 -13.34
N ARG A 89 -9.14 -0.28 -12.17
CA ARG A 89 -10.29 -0.38 -11.27
C ARG A 89 -10.54 -1.79 -10.76
N PHE A 90 -9.47 -2.55 -10.53
CA PHE A 90 -9.55 -3.92 -10.06
C PHE A 90 -10.36 -4.01 -8.76
N ARG A 91 -11.49 -4.72 -8.84
CA ARG A 91 -12.42 -4.99 -7.72
C ARG A 91 -13.00 -3.74 -7.04
N TRP A 92 -13.06 -2.60 -7.73
CA TRP A 92 -13.66 -1.39 -7.18
C TRP A 92 -15.16 -1.54 -6.87
N GLU A 93 -15.84 -2.53 -7.46
CA GLU A 93 -17.23 -2.88 -7.12
C GLU A 93 -17.41 -3.36 -5.67
N LEU A 94 -16.33 -3.70 -4.97
CA LEU A 94 -16.36 -4.02 -3.54
C LEU A 94 -16.38 -2.77 -2.64
N LEU A 95 -16.08 -1.60 -3.18
CA LEU A 95 -16.08 -0.36 -2.40
C LEU A 95 -17.52 0.11 -2.19
N SER A 96 -17.84 0.59 -0.99
CA SER A 96 -19.16 1.19 -0.68
C SER A 96 -19.35 2.60 -1.28
N TYR A 97 -18.35 3.09 -2.03
CA TYR A 97 -18.29 4.41 -2.62
C TYR A 97 -17.56 4.37 -3.97
N GLU A 98 -17.69 5.44 -4.77
CA GLU A 98 -17.02 5.57 -6.07
C GLU A 98 -15.73 6.42 -5.93
N PRO A 99 -14.53 5.86 -6.21
CA PRO A 99 -13.26 6.60 -6.14
C PRO A 99 -13.10 7.57 -7.31
N ARG A 100 -13.82 8.70 -7.27
CA ARG A 100 -13.77 9.70 -8.35
C ARG A 100 -12.41 10.42 -8.36
N ILE A 101 -11.82 10.57 -9.55
CA ILE A 101 -10.61 11.40 -9.80
C ILE A 101 -9.35 10.77 -9.15
N PHE A 102 -9.27 9.44 -9.10
CA PHE A 102 -8.12 8.74 -8.50
C PHE A 102 -7.08 8.25 -9.50
N GLU A 103 -7.44 8.15 -10.78
CA GLU A 103 -6.55 7.66 -11.83
C GLU A 103 -5.30 8.55 -11.97
N ALA A 104 -5.42 9.87 -11.81
CA ALA A 104 -4.28 10.78 -11.86
C ALA A 104 -3.31 10.60 -10.68
N PHE A 105 -3.84 10.28 -9.49
CA PHE A 105 -3.02 10.01 -8.31
C PHE A 105 -2.30 8.67 -8.41
N LEU A 106 -2.98 7.66 -8.95
CA LEU A 106 -2.38 6.36 -9.21
C LEU A 106 -1.27 6.45 -10.27
N ALA A 107 -1.49 7.20 -11.36
CA ALA A 107 -0.47 7.41 -12.39
C ALA A 107 0.76 8.15 -11.86
N GLU A 108 0.56 9.14 -11.00
CA GLU A 108 1.69 9.83 -10.34
C GLU A 108 2.43 8.89 -9.40
N TYR A 109 1.73 8.01 -8.68
CA TYR A 109 2.37 7.02 -7.83
C TYR A 109 3.11 5.93 -8.64
N GLU A 110 2.56 5.48 -9.78
CA GLU A 110 3.26 4.58 -10.70
C GLU A 110 4.58 5.21 -11.14
N ARG A 111 4.57 6.50 -11.51
CA ARG A 111 5.77 7.26 -11.87
C ARG A 111 6.80 7.29 -10.74
N LEU A 112 6.36 7.53 -9.50
CA LEU A 112 7.24 7.49 -8.33
C LEU A 112 7.88 6.11 -8.14
N VAL A 113 7.10 5.03 -8.26
CA VAL A 113 7.60 3.64 -8.14
C VAL A 113 8.58 3.31 -9.28
N LEU A 114 8.31 3.76 -10.51
CA LEU A 114 9.19 3.54 -11.66
C LEU A 114 10.56 4.21 -11.51
N GLU A 115 10.57 5.45 -11.02
CA GLU A 115 11.78 6.25 -10.84
C GLU A 115 12.56 5.90 -9.57
N PHE A 116 11.91 5.21 -8.63
CA PHE A 116 12.52 4.83 -7.36
C PHE A 116 13.62 3.77 -7.54
N SER A 117 14.70 3.95 -6.77
CA SER A 117 15.76 2.97 -6.59
C SER A 117 16.08 2.89 -5.10
N PRO A 118 16.04 1.70 -4.48
CA PRO A 118 16.27 1.55 -3.05
C PRO A 118 17.68 1.99 -2.64
N PRO A 119 17.84 2.49 -1.39
CA PRO A 119 19.17 2.68 -0.82
C PRO A 119 19.90 1.33 -0.67
N THR A 120 21.24 1.38 -0.71
CA THR A 120 22.08 0.16 -0.57
C THR A 120 22.09 -0.38 0.85
N GLU A 121 21.74 0.44 1.84
CA GLU A 121 21.73 0.06 3.25
C GLU A 121 20.32 -0.37 3.69
N PRO A 122 20.20 -1.38 4.57
CA PRO A 122 18.92 -1.76 5.16
C PRO A 122 18.30 -0.57 5.90
N VAL A 123 17.00 -0.42 5.75
CA VAL A 123 16.24 0.70 6.31
C VAL A 123 15.56 0.28 7.62
N GLU A 124 15.30 1.26 8.49
CA GLU A 124 14.35 1.04 9.57
C GLU A 124 12.94 0.92 8.97
N LEU A 125 12.23 -0.13 9.34
CA LEU A 125 10.90 -0.42 8.82
C LEU A 125 9.91 0.71 9.14
N PRO A 126 8.89 0.95 8.29
CA PRO A 126 7.83 1.88 8.62
C PRO A 126 7.18 1.44 9.93
N ARG A 127 6.75 2.39 10.78
CA ARG A 127 6.13 2.07 12.08
C ARG A 127 4.94 1.09 11.99
N MET A 128 4.27 1.09 10.84
CA MET A 128 3.07 0.29 10.56
C MET A 128 3.40 -1.08 9.95
N TRP A 129 4.66 -1.32 9.59
CA TRP A 129 5.14 -2.62 9.15
C TRP A 129 5.63 -3.40 10.36
N ASP A 130 4.88 -4.44 10.72
CA ASP A 130 5.36 -5.42 11.69
C ASP A 130 6.41 -6.32 11.00
N PRO A 131 7.66 -6.41 11.49
CA PRO A 131 8.65 -7.37 10.98
C PRO A 131 8.25 -8.82 11.25
N ASP A 132 7.48 -9.07 12.31
CA ASP A 132 7.09 -10.41 12.76
C ASP A 132 5.55 -10.47 12.96
N PRO A 133 4.76 -10.21 11.90
CA PRO A 133 3.31 -10.15 12.01
C PRO A 133 2.76 -11.50 12.45
N VAL A 134 1.88 -11.48 13.44
CA VAL A 134 1.17 -12.70 13.85
C VAL A 134 0.42 -13.29 12.65
N GLU A 135 0.48 -14.61 12.45
CA GLU A 135 -0.17 -15.25 11.28
C GLU A 135 -1.66 -14.93 11.15
N ALA A 136 -2.33 -14.62 12.27
CA ALA A 136 -3.71 -14.17 12.29
C ALA A 136 -3.95 -12.86 11.52
N ALA A 137 -2.94 -11.99 11.39
CA ALA A 137 -3.02 -10.73 10.65
C ALA A 137 -3.23 -10.95 9.14
N PHE A 138 -2.81 -12.12 8.61
CA PHE A 138 -3.02 -12.51 7.21
C PHE A 138 -4.33 -13.26 6.97
N ALA A 139 -5.16 -13.42 8.00
CA ALA A 139 -6.53 -13.90 7.79
C ALA A 139 -7.23 -12.97 6.78
N ARG A 140 -7.94 -13.55 5.82
CA ARG A 140 -8.64 -12.79 4.79
C ARG A 140 -10.08 -12.52 5.21
N CYS A 141 -10.52 -11.30 4.97
CA CYS A 141 -11.93 -10.93 5.04
C CYS A 141 -12.75 -11.80 4.08
N PRO A 142 -13.82 -12.47 4.54
CA PRO A 142 -14.63 -13.32 3.66
C PRO A 142 -15.39 -12.53 2.60
N GLU A 143 -15.67 -11.24 2.83
CA GLU A 143 -16.42 -10.38 1.89
C GLU A 143 -15.49 -9.70 0.88
N HIS A 144 -14.39 -9.13 1.37
CA HIS A 144 -13.53 -8.26 0.57
C HIS A 144 -12.21 -8.93 0.12
N GLY A 145 -11.81 -10.04 0.76
CA GLY A 145 -10.57 -10.76 0.47
C GLY A 145 -9.29 -10.09 0.98
N LEU A 146 -9.39 -8.95 1.67
CA LEU A 146 -8.25 -8.22 2.24
C LEU A 146 -7.75 -8.85 3.53
N TYR A 147 -6.48 -8.63 3.86
CA TYR A 147 -5.93 -8.99 5.17
C TYR A 147 -6.62 -8.20 6.28
N LEU A 148 -6.90 -8.87 7.41
CA LEU A 148 -7.46 -8.22 8.60
C LEU A 148 -6.44 -7.29 9.25
N GLY A 149 -5.14 -7.62 9.16
CA GLY A 149 -4.10 -6.84 9.80
C GLY A 149 -4.12 -6.96 11.31
N ASP A 150 -3.75 -5.90 12.00
CA ASP A 150 -3.74 -5.84 13.47
C ASP A 150 -5.14 -5.61 14.05
N TYR A 151 -6.15 -5.53 13.18
CA TYR A 151 -7.54 -5.23 13.52
C TYR A 151 -8.41 -6.48 13.50
N THR A 152 -9.54 -6.40 14.19
CA THR A 152 -10.56 -7.47 14.15
C THR A 152 -11.40 -7.43 12.86
N ASP A 153 -11.27 -6.38 12.04
CA ASP A 153 -12.08 -6.13 10.86
C ASP A 153 -11.27 -5.67 9.62
N CYS A 154 -11.89 -5.84 8.46
CA CYS A 154 -11.37 -5.41 7.16
C CYS A 154 -11.58 -3.91 6.93
N ARG A 155 -10.69 -3.27 6.15
CA ARG A 155 -10.71 -1.81 5.92
C ARG A 155 -11.95 -1.33 5.20
N LEU A 156 -12.58 -2.25 4.47
CA LEU A 156 -13.80 -2.02 3.71
C LEU A 156 -15.06 -2.49 4.45
N CYS A 157 -14.92 -3.23 5.55
CA CYS A 157 -16.07 -3.59 6.41
C CYS A 157 -16.38 -2.40 7.32
N LEU A 158 -17.15 -1.44 6.80
CA LEU A 158 -17.71 -0.31 7.55
C LEU A 158 -19.15 -0.61 8.01
#